data_AF-A0A7K0QVW2-F1
#
_entry.id   AF-A0A7K0QVW2-F1
#
_cell.length_a   1.000
_cell.length_b   1.000
_cell.length_c   1.000
_cell.angle_alpha   90.00
_cell.angle_beta   90.00
_cell.angle_gamma   90.00
#
_symmetry.space_group_name_H-M   'P 1'
#
loop_
_entity.id
_entity.type
_entity.pdbx_description
1 polymer ?
#
loop_
_entity_poly.entity_id
_entity_poly.type
_entity_poly.pdbx_seq_one_letter_code
_entity_poly.pdbx_strand_id
1 'polypeptide(L)'
;MSDEPTPAADTAPALDKRKSIILGIIGLAFIVLIFWKVIPSLGSYDVAFAQLRAMGTGAIIGIVLAVLLYLGLYGLTFPAATKGLGYWQGQQLNQAAFAISNGVPGGGAVGLAVQYGMLASYKIAPAAATASITTVGLWSTFVTLAFPV
;
A
#
# COMPACT_ATOMS: atom_id res chain seq x y z
N MET A 1 -3.83 -20.85 -45.99
CA MET A 1 -3.15 -21.32 -44.78
C MET A 1 -2.04 -20.31 -44.53
N SER A 2 -2.31 -19.29 -43.73
CA SER A 2 -1.34 -18.22 -43.46
C SER A 2 -0.85 -18.45 -42.04
N ASP A 3 0.43 -18.79 -41.89
CA ASP A 3 1.09 -18.94 -40.59
C ASP A 3 1.10 -17.59 -39.86
N GLU A 4 0.24 -17.46 -38.85
CA GLU A 4 0.29 -16.37 -37.90
C GLU A 4 1.42 -16.67 -36.89
N PRO A 5 2.40 -15.78 -36.69
CA PRO A 5 3.44 -16.02 -35.70
C PRO A 5 2.79 -15.95 -34.32
N THR A 6 2.77 -17.08 -33.62
CA THR A 6 2.38 -17.17 -32.21
C THR A 6 3.28 -16.21 -31.42
N PRO A 7 2.74 -15.21 -30.70
CA PRO A 7 3.55 -14.34 -29.86
C PRO A 7 4.32 -15.19 -28.86
N ALA A 8 5.64 -15.11 -28.88
CA ALA A 8 6.48 -15.76 -27.89
C ALA A 8 6.04 -15.28 -26.51
N ALA A 9 5.68 -16.22 -25.63
CA ALA A 9 5.44 -15.91 -24.24
C ALA A 9 6.75 -15.42 -23.63
N ASP A 10 6.90 -14.10 -23.51
CA ASP A 10 8.03 -13.49 -22.82
C ASP A 10 8.11 -14.10 -21.41
N THR A 11 9.17 -14.86 -21.16
CA THR A 11 9.46 -15.39 -19.83
C THR A 11 9.62 -14.21 -18.87
N ALA A 12 8.70 -14.09 -17.91
CA ALA A 12 8.74 -13.05 -16.90
C ALA A 12 10.13 -12.98 -16.24
N PRO A 13 10.71 -11.79 -16.04
CA PRO A 13 12.03 -11.66 -15.42
C PRO A 13 12.09 -12.37 -14.07
N ALA A 14 13.03 -13.30 -13.91
CA ALA A 14 13.22 -14.02 -12.65
C ALA A 14 13.85 -13.11 -11.59
N LEU A 15 13.33 -13.14 -10.37
CA LEU A 15 13.88 -12.37 -9.25
C LEU A 15 15.31 -12.86 -8.91
N ASP A 16 16.27 -11.94 -8.88
CA ASP A 16 17.62 -12.23 -8.43
C ASP A 16 17.62 -12.47 -6.91
N LYS A 17 17.68 -13.76 -6.53
CA LYS A 17 17.64 -14.22 -5.14
C LYS A 17 18.73 -13.59 -4.28
N ARG A 18 19.95 -13.39 -4.82
CA ARG A 18 21.05 -12.79 -4.04
C ARG A 18 20.78 -11.33 -3.77
N LYS A 19 20.35 -10.56 -4.78
CA LYS A 19 20.00 -9.14 -4.60
C LYS A 19 18.83 -8.98 -3.62
N SER A 20 17.81 -9.83 -3.72
CA SER A 20 16.65 -9.77 -2.82
C SER A 20 17.02 -10.03 -1.36
N ILE A 21 17.89 -11.02 -1.10
CA ILE A 21 18.39 -11.30 0.26
C ILE A 21 19.21 -10.14 0.80
N ILE A 22 20.13 -9.58 -0.01
CA ILE A 22 20.95 -8.43 0.39
C ILE A 22 20.07 -7.24 0.76
N LEU A 23 19.08 -6.90 -0.09
CA LEU A 23 18.13 -5.83 0.19
C LEU A 23 17.31 -6.09 1.45
N GLY A 24 16.90 -7.35 1.69
CA GLY A 24 16.22 -7.75 2.92
C GLY A 24 17.06 -7.54 4.17
N ILE A 25 18.35 -7.92 4.13
CA ILE A 25 19.29 -7.72 5.24
C ILE A 25 19.52 -6.23 5.49
N ILE A 26 19.72 -5.43 4.43
CA ILE A 26 19.88 -3.98 4.54
C ILE A 26 18.63 -3.38 5.19
N GLY A 27 17.43 -3.72 4.71
CA GLY A 27 16.17 -3.26 5.28
C GLY A 27 16.03 -3.61 6.76
N LEU A 28 16.37 -4.85 7.14
CA LEU A 28 16.36 -5.27 8.54
C LEU A 28 17.37 -4.47 9.39
N ALA A 29 18.58 -4.24 8.89
CA ALA A 29 19.58 -3.43 9.58
C ALA A 29 19.08 -1.99 9.81
N PHE A 30 18.38 -1.41 8.82
CA PHE A 30 17.73 -0.09 8.98
C PHE A 30 16.63 -0.12 10.04
N ILE A 31 15.78 -1.16 10.06
CA ILE A 31 14.76 -1.31 11.11
C ILE A 31 15.42 -1.36 12.50
N VAL A 32 16.46 -2.19 12.67
CA VAL A 32 17.20 -2.30 13.94
C VAL A 32 17.82 -0.95 14.32
N LEU A 33 18.44 -0.24 13.39
CA LEU A 33 19.00 1.09 13.64
C LEU A 33 17.93 2.10 14.11
N ILE A 34 16.75 2.09 13.50
CA ILE A 34 15.65 3.00 13.84
C ILE A 34 15.19 2.74 15.28
N PHE A 35 14.91 1.48 15.62
CA PHE A 35 14.44 1.13 16.97
C PHE A 35 15.53 1.23 18.03
N TRP A 36 16.79 0.93 17.71
CA TRP A 36 17.84 0.98 18.71
C TRP A 36 18.40 2.39 18.95
N LYS A 37 18.42 3.25 17.91
CA LYS A 37 19.11 4.54 17.97
C LYS A 37 18.21 5.73 17.66
N VAL A 38 17.42 5.67 16.58
CA VAL A 38 16.65 6.84 16.13
C VAL A 38 15.50 7.14 17.08
N ILE A 39 14.62 6.17 17.36
CA ILE A 39 13.46 6.39 18.24
C ILE A 39 13.89 6.79 19.66
N PRO A 40 14.86 6.11 20.31
CA PRO A 40 15.32 6.50 21.64
C PRO A 40 15.94 7.90 21.72
N SER A 41 16.49 8.41 20.61
CA SER A 41 17.02 9.77 20.55
C SER A 41 15.92 10.85 20.54
N LEU A 42 14.68 10.47 20.20
CA LEU A 42 13.52 11.36 20.12
C LEU A 42 12.62 11.26 21.38
N GLY A 43 12.69 10.17 22.15
CA GLY A 43 11.87 9.98 23.34
C GLY A 43 12.07 8.64 24.04
N SER A 44 11.44 8.48 25.21
CA SER A 44 11.49 7.25 26.02
C SER A 44 10.34 6.30 25.70
N TYR A 45 10.65 5.01 25.57
CA TYR A 45 9.65 3.95 25.38
C TYR A 45 8.70 3.81 26.57
N ASP A 46 9.21 3.94 27.80
CA ASP A 46 8.40 3.78 29.01
C ASP A 46 7.34 4.87 29.10
N VAL A 47 7.72 6.10 28.72
CA VAL A 47 6.80 7.25 28.67
C VAL A 47 5.72 7.02 27.61
N ALA A 48 6.12 6.60 26.40
CA ALA A 48 5.16 6.31 25.33
C ALA A 48 4.17 5.21 25.74
N PHE A 49 4.65 4.17 26.42
CA PHE A 49 3.80 3.08 26.89
C PHE A 49 2.86 3.50 28.03
N ALA A 50 3.35 4.34 28.95
CA ALA A 50 2.51 4.94 29.99
C ALA A 50 1.41 5.83 29.40
N GLN A 51 1.73 6.63 28.39
CA GLN A 51 0.75 7.47 27.67
C GLN A 51 -0.30 6.63 26.94
N LEU A 52 0.12 5.53 26.29
CA LEU A 52 -0.82 4.62 25.64
C LEU A 52 -1.83 4.02 26.63
N ARG A 53 -1.39 3.66 27.84
CA ARG A 53 -2.26 3.15 28.91
C ARG A 53 -3.13 4.22 29.55
N ALA A 54 -2.62 5.45 29.65
CA ALA A 54 -3.33 6.58 30.23
C ALA A 54 -4.31 7.25 29.23
N MET A 55 -4.41 6.73 28.01
CA MET A 55 -5.26 7.29 26.96
C MET A 55 -6.74 7.26 27.38
N GLY A 56 -7.36 8.43 27.48
CA GLY A 56 -8.77 8.56 27.86
C GLY A 56 -9.72 8.00 26.82
N THR A 57 -10.90 7.55 27.26
CA THR A 57 -11.95 6.96 26.40
C THR A 57 -12.34 7.86 25.23
N GLY A 58 -12.39 9.19 25.44
CA GLY A 58 -12.69 10.14 24.38
C GLY A 58 -11.65 10.13 23.24
N ALA A 59 -10.36 10.01 23.56
CA ALA A 59 -9.30 9.91 22.56
C ALA A 59 -9.40 8.60 21.78
N ILE A 60 -9.68 7.49 22.47
CA ILE A 60 -9.92 6.18 21.84
C ILE A 60 -11.09 6.26 20.85
N ILE A 61 -12.23 6.84 21.28
CA ILE A 61 -13.39 7.02 20.40
C ILE A 61 -13.02 7.89 19.20
N GLY A 62 -12.30 8.99 19.42
CA GLY A 62 -11.81 9.86 18.34
C GLY A 62 -10.96 9.11 17.32
N ILE A 63 -10.00 8.30 17.78
CA ILE A 63 -9.16 7.46 16.90
C ILE A 63 -10.02 6.47 16.12
N VAL A 64 -10.94 5.76 16.79
CA VAL A 64 -11.80 4.79 16.12
C VAL A 64 -12.66 5.46 15.05
N LEU A 65 -13.27 6.60 15.35
CA LEU A 65 -14.08 7.35 14.38
C LEU A 65 -13.22 7.85 13.22
N ALA A 66 -12.02 8.36 13.49
CA ALA A 66 -11.09 8.80 12.45
C ALA A 66 -10.68 7.63 11.54
N VAL A 67 -10.41 6.45 12.10
CA VAL A 67 -10.09 5.23 11.35
C VAL A 67 -11.27 4.78 10.49
N LEU A 68 -12.49 4.76 11.04
CA LEU A 68 -13.69 4.38 10.30
C LEU A 68 -13.98 5.36 9.16
N LEU A 69 -13.81 6.66 9.41
CA LEU A 69 -13.96 7.69 8.40
C LEU A 69 -12.90 7.52 7.30
N TYR A 70 -11.64 7.33 7.68
CA TYR A 70 -10.56 7.05 6.74
C TYR A 70 -10.90 5.83 5.88
N LEU A 71 -11.22 4.69 6.48
CA LEU A 71 -11.54 3.45 5.77
C LEU A 71 -12.75 3.60 4.84
N GLY A 72 -13.79 4.33 5.26
CA GLY A 72 -14.97 4.57 4.43
C GLY A 72 -14.71 5.51 3.26
N LEU A 73 -13.94 6.58 3.49
CA LEU A 73 -13.66 7.56 2.43
C LEU A 73 -12.58 7.07 1.47
N TYR A 74 -11.61 6.29 1.94
CA TYR A 74 -10.50 5.85 1.12
C TYR A 74 -10.96 4.98 -0.06
N GLY A 75 -12.08 4.26 0.08
CA GLY A 75 -12.72 3.51 -1.00
C GLY A 75 -13.15 4.33 -2.21
N LEU A 76 -13.29 5.65 -2.08
CA LEU A 76 -13.70 6.55 -3.16
C LEU A 76 -12.57 6.91 -4.13
N THR A 77 -11.31 6.67 -3.74
CA THR A 77 -10.12 7.05 -4.52
C THR A 77 -10.09 6.38 -5.90
N PHE A 78 -10.29 5.07 -5.95
CA PHE A 78 -10.30 4.31 -7.20
C PHE A 78 -11.51 4.57 -8.10
N PRO A 79 -12.75 4.64 -7.59
CA PRO A 79 -13.91 5.07 -8.37
C PRO A 79 -13.74 6.48 -8.95
N ALA A 80 -13.11 7.40 -8.21
CA ALA A 80 -12.80 8.74 -8.71
C ALA A 80 -11.75 8.72 -9.84
N ALA A 81 -10.78 7.81 -9.78
CA ALA A 81 -9.73 7.66 -10.79
C ALA A 81 -10.09 6.71 -11.95
N THR A 82 -11.21 5.99 -11.88
CA THR A 82 -11.56 4.91 -12.82
C THR A 82 -13.02 4.97 -13.21
N LYS A 83 -13.31 5.42 -14.43
CA LYS A 83 -14.68 5.48 -14.92
C LYS A 83 -15.31 4.08 -14.98
N GLY A 84 -16.48 3.93 -14.36
CA GLY A 84 -17.25 2.68 -14.36
C GLY A 84 -16.89 1.70 -13.24
N LEU A 85 -15.93 2.03 -12.36
CA LEU A 85 -15.62 1.22 -11.19
C LEU A 85 -16.55 1.57 -10.03
N GLY A 86 -17.23 0.57 -9.47
CA GLY A 86 -18.11 0.76 -8.32
C GLY A 86 -17.34 0.98 -7.02
N TYR A 87 -17.97 1.63 -6.04
CA TYR A 87 -17.38 1.89 -4.73
C TYR A 87 -16.86 0.60 -4.04
N TRP A 88 -17.65 -0.47 -4.01
CA TRP A 88 -17.22 -1.71 -3.36
C TRP A 88 -16.08 -2.43 -4.07
N GLN A 89 -15.93 -2.27 -5.38
CA GLN A 89 -14.78 -2.78 -6.11
C GLN A 89 -13.52 -1.98 -5.75
N GLY A 90 -13.64 -0.64 -5.69
CA GLY A 90 -12.58 0.24 -5.21
C GLY A 90 -12.17 -0.04 -3.76
N GLN A 91 -13.14 -0.30 -2.88
CA GLN A 91 -12.89 -0.61 -1.49
C GLN A 91 -12.15 -1.95 -1.33
N GLN A 92 -12.61 -3.01 -2.00
CA GLN A 92 -11.90 -4.29 -1.99
C GLN A 92 -10.46 -4.15 -2.50
N LEU A 93 -10.28 -3.39 -3.58
CA LEU A 93 -8.98 -3.12 -4.16
C LEU A 93 -8.04 -2.44 -3.17
N ASN A 94 -8.49 -1.38 -2.50
CA ASN A 94 -7.72 -0.66 -1.49
C ASN A 94 -7.36 -1.55 -0.30
N GLN A 95 -8.33 -2.28 0.26
CA GLN A 95 -8.08 -3.11 1.43
C GLN A 95 -7.15 -4.29 1.11
N ALA A 96 -7.30 -4.92 -0.05
CA ALA A 96 -6.41 -6.00 -0.50
C ALA A 96 -4.99 -5.47 -0.72
N ALA A 97 -4.85 -4.35 -1.45
CA ALA A 97 -3.58 -3.72 -1.70
C ALA A 97 -2.88 -3.32 -0.40
N PHE A 98 -3.60 -2.73 0.55
CA PHE A 98 -3.09 -2.32 1.85
C PHE A 98 -2.62 -3.53 2.68
N ALA A 99 -3.46 -4.56 2.80
CA ALA A 99 -3.14 -5.75 3.56
C ALA A 99 -1.89 -6.46 3.01
N ILE A 100 -1.80 -6.61 1.69
CA ILE A 100 -0.65 -7.25 1.03
C ILE A 100 0.59 -6.37 1.14
N SER A 101 0.46 -5.07 0.92
CA SER A 101 1.61 -4.16 0.94
C SER A 101 2.30 -4.10 2.31
N ASN A 102 1.53 -4.30 3.38
CA ASN A 102 2.04 -4.31 4.75
C ASN A 102 2.29 -5.74 5.29
N GLY A 103 1.69 -6.76 4.70
CA GLY A 103 1.71 -8.13 5.22
C GLY A 103 2.86 -8.99 4.71
N VAL A 104 3.50 -8.64 3.58
CA VAL A 104 4.58 -9.44 3.00
C VAL A 104 5.85 -8.61 2.74
N PRO A 105 7.06 -9.22 2.83
CA PRO A 105 8.30 -8.57 2.42
C PRO A 105 8.24 -8.12 0.96
N GLY A 106 8.66 -6.89 0.67
CA GLY A 106 8.53 -6.30 -0.66
C GLY A 106 7.07 -6.00 -1.07
N GLY A 107 6.17 -5.92 -0.09
CA GLY A 107 4.72 -5.84 -0.30
C GLY A 107 4.25 -4.76 -1.24
N GLY A 108 4.95 -3.61 -1.36
CA GLY A 108 4.58 -2.57 -2.32
C GLY A 108 4.52 -3.07 -3.77
N ALA A 109 5.49 -3.87 -4.21
CA ALA A 109 5.49 -4.43 -5.57
C ALA A 109 4.40 -5.50 -5.75
N VAL A 110 4.22 -6.34 -4.74
CA VAL A 110 3.19 -7.40 -4.74
C VAL A 110 1.79 -6.79 -4.74
N GLY A 111 1.58 -5.77 -3.91
CA GLY A 111 0.32 -5.03 -3.82
C GLY A 111 -0.04 -4.32 -5.11
N LEU A 112 0.94 -3.77 -5.85
CA LEU A 112 0.72 -3.21 -7.18
C LEU A 112 0.28 -4.28 -8.20
N ALA A 113 0.94 -5.44 -8.20
CA ALA A 113 0.56 -6.55 -9.08
C ALA A 113 -0.87 -7.04 -8.78
N VAL A 114 -1.23 -7.15 -7.48
CA VAL A 114 -2.60 -7.50 -7.07
C VAL A 114 -3.60 -6.44 -7.50
N GLN A 115 -3.28 -5.15 -7.33
CA GLN A 115 -4.17 -4.07 -7.78
C GLN A 115 -4.46 -4.17 -9.27
N TYR A 116 -3.42 -4.37 -10.07
CA TYR A 116 -3.57 -4.53 -11.51
C TYR A 116 -4.41 -5.76 -11.87
N GLY A 117 -4.16 -6.90 -11.24
CA GLY A 117 -4.94 -8.13 -11.44
C GLY A 117 -6.41 -7.98 -11.07
N MET A 118 -6.70 -7.29 -9.95
CA MET A 118 -8.08 -7.03 -9.53
C MET A 118 -8.81 -6.09 -10.50
N LEU A 119 -8.18 -4.99 -10.94
CA LEU A 119 -8.76 -4.09 -11.94
C LEU A 119 -9.03 -4.81 -13.27
N ALA A 120 -8.13 -5.69 -13.69
CA ALA A 120 -8.34 -6.55 -14.86
C ALA A 120 -9.54 -7.49 -14.66
N SER A 121 -9.71 -8.08 -13.48
CA SER A 121 -10.88 -8.91 -13.14
C SER A 121 -12.21 -8.12 -13.18
N TYR A 122 -12.15 -6.82 -12.90
CA TYR A 122 -13.27 -5.89 -13.04
C TYR A 122 -13.45 -5.35 -14.46
N LYS A 123 -12.75 -5.92 -15.45
CA LYS A 123 -12.80 -5.55 -16.88
C LYS A 123 -12.36 -4.11 -17.16
N ILE A 124 -11.51 -3.54 -16.31
CA ILE A 124 -10.87 -2.25 -16.57
C ILE A 124 -9.74 -2.45 -17.59
N ALA A 125 -9.71 -1.61 -18.63
CA ALA A 125 -8.69 -1.70 -19.67
C ALA A 125 -7.27 -1.52 -19.08
N PRO A 126 -6.24 -2.24 -19.58
CA PRO A 126 -4.86 -2.16 -19.08
C PRO A 126 -4.32 -0.74 -18.88
N ALA A 127 -4.48 0.11 -19.90
CA ALA A 127 -4.02 1.50 -19.85
C ALA A 127 -4.75 2.32 -18.77
N ALA A 128 -6.06 2.10 -18.63
CA ALA A 128 -6.86 2.75 -17.59
C ALA A 128 -6.45 2.24 -16.19
N ALA A 129 -6.23 0.94 -16.01
CA ALA A 129 -5.81 0.37 -14.74
C ALA A 129 -4.48 0.97 -14.25
N THR A 130 -3.46 1.02 -15.13
CA THR A 130 -2.17 1.64 -14.81
C THR A 130 -2.28 3.12 -14.49
N ALA A 131 -3.09 3.87 -15.27
CA ALA A 131 -3.33 5.28 -15.01
C ALA A 131 -4.04 5.50 -13.66
N SER A 132 -5.04 4.70 -13.34
CA SER A 132 -5.78 4.77 -12.08
C SER A 132 -4.89 4.46 -10.88
N ILE A 133 -4.10 3.37 -10.92
CA ILE A 133 -3.13 3.03 -9.86
C ILE A 133 -2.14 4.18 -9.65
N THR A 134 -1.58 4.73 -10.74
CA THR A 134 -0.62 5.84 -10.67
C THR A 134 -1.26 7.10 -10.08
N THR A 135 -2.49 7.41 -10.49
CA THR A 135 -3.23 8.60 -10.02
C THR A 135 -3.54 8.50 -8.53
N VAL A 136 -4.05 7.34 -8.08
CA VAL A 136 -4.34 7.09 -6.65
C VAL A 136 -3.05 7.09 -5.82
N GLY A 137 -1.95 6.54 -6.35
CA GLY A 137 -0.64 6.59 -5.73
C GLY A 137 -0.13 8.02 -5.54
N LEU A 138 -0.17 8.84 -6.59
CA LEU A 138 0.23 10.25 -6.53
C LEU A 138 -0.63 11.05 -5.55
N TRP A 139 -1.95 10.86 -5.60
CA TRP A 139 -2.87 11.47 -4.64
C TRP A 139 -2.47 11.11 -3.20
N SER A 140 -2.18 9.84 -2.92
CA SER A 140 -1.76 9.40 -1.58
C SER A 140 -0.46 10.07 -1.13
N THR A 141 0.52 10.22 -2.03
CA THR A 141 1.75 10.94 -1.76
C THR A 141 1.48 12.41 -1.44
N PHE A 142 0.66 13.10 -2.24
CA PHE A 142 0.33 14.50 -1.99
C PHE A 142 -0.44 14.71 -0.69
N VAL A 143 -1.40 13.83 -0.36
CA VAL A 143 -2.11 13.88 0.91
C VAL A 143 -1.12 13.73 2.07
N THR A 144 -0.18 12.78 1.98
CA THR A 144 0.85 12.57 3.01
C THR A 144 1.74 13.80 3.17
N LEU A 145 2.17 14.42 2.06
CA LEU A 145 3.00 15.62 2.09
C LEU A 145 2.26 16.88 2.57
N ALA A 146 0.93 16.90 2.44
CA ALA A 146 0.09 18.00 2.90
C ALA A 146 -0.23 17.92 4.41
N PHE A 147 0.06 16.80 5.08
CA PHE A 147 -0.10 16.71 6.53
C PHE A 147 0.89 17.66 7.22
N PRO A 148 0.43 18.53 8.13
CA PRO A 148 1.34 19.37 8.91
C PRO A 148 2.22 18.48 9.82
N VAL A 149 3.52 18.80 9.85
CA VAL A 149 4.52 18.19 10.74
C VAL A 149 4.61 18.94 12.06
#